data_AF-A0A0A9CJA8-F1
#
_entry.id   AF-A0A0A9CJA8-F1
#
_cell.length_a   1.000
_cell.length_b   1.000
_cell.length_c   1.000
_cell.angle_alpha   90.00
_cell.angle_beta   90.00
_cell.angle_gamma   90.00
#
_symmetry.space_group_name_H-M   'P 1'
#
loop_
_entity.id
_entity.type
_entity.pdbx_description
1 polymer ?
#
loop_
_entity_poly.entity_id
_entity_poly.type
_entity_poly.pdbx_seq_one_letter_code
_entity_poly.pdbx_strand_id
1 'polypeptide(L)'
;MNTDPGEKRPFGDLDDDDDDVFASKKAKTKVEESAPGAATGMILSLRESLQECKHSLVSCQVELEAAKSEIQKWHSAFQSIPAVPAGTNPDPVSVVSYLNNLKSSEESLREQLEKAKKREAAFIVTFAKREQEIAELKSAVRDLKTQLRPPSMQRRSYMDLTLKTRRLLLDPAIHEEFTRLKNLVEEKEKKIKELQDNVAAVNFTPSSKLGKMLMAKCRTLQEENEEIGAMASEGKIHELGMKIAVLKSQNNELRNQFNVLYKHMDGVTNDVERSNEMVSILQEELEAKDLELRRLKEILSQKEATEGSEGKTVEEIDKAGNDMNTDSDPQQVKVES
;
A
#
# COMPACT_ATOMS: atom_id res chain seq x y z
N MET A 1 -2.59 -2.11 73.35
CA MET A 1 -3.55 -0.98 73.30
C MET A 1 -4.82 -1.51 72.65
N ASN A 2 -5.96 -1.19 73.29
CA ASN A 2 -7.35 -1.54 72.97
C ASN A 2 -7.69 -1.28 71.47
N THR A 3 -8.68 -1.88 70.82
CA THR A 3 -10.10 -2.10 71.22
C THR A 3 -10.79 -3.15 70.31
N ASP A 4 -11.58 -4.04 70.91
CA ASP A 4 -12.73 -4.80 70.34
C ASP A 4 -13.99 -3.87 70.27
N PRO A 5 -15.24 -4.19 69.81
CA PRO A 5 -15.86 -5.50 69.51
C PRO A 5 -17.00 -5.57 68.41
N GLY A 6 -17.61 -6.76 68.26
CA GLY A 6 -19.01 -6.98 67.79
C GLY A 6 -19.11 -7.81 66.49
N GLU A 7 -19.85 -8.91 66.35
CA GLU A 7 -21.16 -9.26 66.92
C GLU A 7 -21.47 -10.78 66.76
N LYS A 8 -22.44 -11.29 67.53
CA LYS A 8 -22.69 -12.72 67.84
C LYS A 8 -23.77 -13.38 66.94
N ARG A 9 -23.58 -14.68 66.60
CA ARG A 9 -24.49 -15.90 66.59
C ARG A 9 -25.97 -15.76 66.11
N PRO A 10 -26.64 -16.80 65.51
CA PRO A 10 -26.73 -18.16 66.11
C PRO A 10 -26.93 -19.38 65.17
N PHE A 11 -26.82 -20.55 65.82
CA PHE A 11 -27.31 -21.86 65.39
C PHE A 11 -28.84 -21.85 65.24
N GLY A 12 -29.37 -22.53 64.22
CA GLY A 12 -30.75 -23.03 64.14
C GLY A 12 -30.66 -24.42 63.50
N ASP A 13 -30.82 -25.48 64.27
CA ASP A 13 -32.04 -26.18 64.70
C ASP A 13 -32.59 -27.10 63.60
N LEU A 14 -32.60 -28.38 63.96
CA LEU A 14 -33.01 -29.53 63.17
C LEU A 14 -34.50 -29.73 63.42
N ASP A 15 -35.32 -29.65 62.38
CA ASP A 15 -36.67 -30.21 62.44
C ASP A 15 -36.87 -31.15 61.25
N ASP A 16 -37.02 -32.42 61.61
CA ASP A 16 -37.71 -33.49 60.87
C ASP A 16 -39.11 -33.02 60.51
N ASP A 17 -39.46 -33.03 59.22
CA ASP A 17 -40.86 -33.09 58.79
C ASP A 17 -40.98 -34.19 57.74
N ASP A 18 -41.33 -35.37 58.25
CA ASP A 18 -41.81 -36.53 57.50
C ASP A 18 -43.10 -36.20 56.72
N ASP A 19 -43.23 -36.90 55.61
CA ASP A 19 -44.31 -36.89 54.63
C ASP A 19 -45.75 -36.87 55.19
N ASP A 20 -46.59 -35.97 54.65
CA ASP A 20 -48.01 -36.29 54.45
C ASP A 20 -48.55 -35.66 53.14
N VAL A 21 -48.29 -36.35 52.02
CA VAL A 21 -48.68 -35.98 50.65
C VAL A 21 -50.17 -36.25 50.34
N PHE A 22 -50.99 -36.68 51.33
CA PHE A 22 -52.40 -37.07 51.11
C PHE A 22 -53.47 -36.15 51.70
N ALA A 23 -53.20 -34.84 51.79
CA ALA A 23 -54.24 -33.85 52.12
C ALA A 23 -55.24 -33.65 50.95
N SER A 24 -56.29 -34.46 50.94
CA SER A 24 -57.44 -34.37 50.03
C SER A 24 -58.21 -33.06 50.18
N LYS A 25 -57.88 -32.04 49.38
CA LYS A 25 -58.67 -30.81 49.29
C LYS A 25 -59.93 -31.03 48.44
N LYS A 26 -61.06 -31.19 49.14
CA LYS A 26 -62.44 -31.16 48.63
C LYS A 26 -62.68 -29.88 47.80
N ALA A 27 -62.64 -30.02 46.47
CA ALA A 27 -63.08 -28.96 45.55
C ALA A 27 -64.60 -29.07 45.34
N LYS A 28 -65.32 -28.00 45.69
CA LYS A 28 -66.75 -27.82 45.47
C LYS A 28 -66.98 -27.51 44.00
N THR A 29 -67.35 -28.50 43.20
CA THR A 29 -67.64 -28.32 41.76
C THR A 29 -69.05 -27.75 41.60
N LYS A 30 -69.14 -26.45 41.32
CA LYS A 30 -70.33 -25.80 40.78
C LYS A 30 -70.43 -26.23 39.31
N VAL A 31 -71.40 -27.09 38.99
CA VAL A 31 -71.66 -27.54 37.62
C VAL A 31 -72.22 -26.35 36.85
N GLU A 32 -71.36 -25.69 36.10
CA GLU A 32 -71.74 -24.79 35.01
C GLU A 32 -71.64 -25.63 33.72
N GLU A 33 -72.74 -25.71 32.97
CA GLU A 33 -72.83 -26.47 31.72
C GLU A 33 -71.71 -26.06 30.76
N SER A 34 -70.67 -26.90 30.70
CA SER A 34 -69.57 -26.73 29.76
C SER A 34 -70.08 -27.09 28.37
N ALA A 35 -70.26 -26.07 27.52
CA ALA A 35 -70.57 -26.27 26.11
C ALA A 35 -69.59 -27.31 25.49
N PRO A 36 -70.05 -28.16 24.54
CA PRO A 36 -69.27 -29.32 24.05
C PRO A 36 -67.86 -28.97 23.50
N GLY A 37 -67.61 -27.72 23.14
CA GLY A 37 -66.28 -27.22 22.77
C GLY A 37 -65.29 -27.04 23.94
N ALA A 38 -65.76 -26.73 25.14
CA ALA A 38 -64.90 -26.48 26.31
C ALA A 38 -64.38 -27.79 26.94
N ALA A 39 -65.19 -28.85 27.00
CA ALA A 39 -64.73 -30.18 27.37
C ALA A 39 -63.71 -30.74 26.36
N THR A 40 -63.95 -30.52 25.07
CA THR A 40 -63.03 -30.93 24.00
C THR A 40 -61.70 -30.18 24.08
N GLY A 41 -61.73 -28.86 24.35
CA GLY A 41 -60.53 -28.05 24.58
C GLY A 41 -59.69 -28.53 25.76
N MET A 42 -60.31 -28.82 26.91
CA MET A 42 -59.62 -29.37 28.08
C MET A 42 -58.96 -30.73 27.80
N ILE A 43 -59.64 -31.62 27.07
CA ILE A 43 -59.08 -32.92 26.68
C ILE A 43 -57.85 -32.75 25.77
N LEU A 44 -57.88 -31.80 24.84
CA LEU A 44 -56.73 -31.52 23.96
C LEU A 44 -55.56 -30.93 24.75
N SER A 45 -55.79 -29.96 25.63
CA SER A 45 -54.75 -29.39 26.50
C SER A 45 -54.11 -30.44 27.42
N LEU A 46 -54.92 -31.36 27.98
CA LEU A 46 -54.39 -32.47 28.79
C LEU A 46 -53.57 -33.46 27.97
N ARG A 47 -53.98 -33.74 26.73
CA ARG A 47 -53.20 -34.62 25.81
C ARG A 47 -51.89 -33.98 25.40
N GLU A 48 -51.91 -32.69 25.09
CA GLU A 48 -50.71 -31.91 24.78
C GLU A 48 -49.76 -31.87 25.98
N SER A 49 -50.27 -31.55 27.18
CA SER A 49 -49.49 -31.58 28.42
C SER A 49 -48.93 -32.98 28.75
N LEU A 50 -49.70 -34.04 28.49
CA LEU A 50 -49.23 -35.43 28.65
C LEU A 50 -48.10 -35.77 27.66
N GLN A 51 -48.22 -35.33 26.41
CA GLN A 51 -47.16 -35.52 25.42
C GLN A 51 -45.91 -34.73 25.79
N GLU A 52 -46.06 -33.49 26.23
CA GLU A 52 -44.96 -32.64 26.68
C GLU A 52 -44.25 -33.24 27.90
N CYS A 53 -45.01 -33.76 28.88
CA CYS A 53 -44.47 -34.50 30.02
C CYS A 53 -43.69 -35.75 29.57
N LYS A 54 -44.22 -36.49 28.58
CA LYS A 54 -43.55 -37.67 28.02
C LYS A 54 -42.25 -37.30 27.29
N HIS A 55 -42.24 -36.23 26.52
CA HIS A 55 -41.02 -35.72 25.87
C HIS A 55 -39.99 -35.27 26.90
N SER A 56 -40.43 -34.58 27.95
CA SER A 56 -39.58 -34.13 29.05
C SER A 56 -38.95 -35.32 29.79
N LEU A 57 -39.72 -36.38 30.05
CA LEU A 57 -39.23 -37.60 30.66
C LEU A 57 -38.14 -38.28 29.82
N VAL A 58 -38.33 -38.35 28.49
CA VAL A 58 -37.32 -38.90 27.58
C VAL A 58 -36.06 -38.03 27.58
N SER A 59 -36.19 -36.70 27.60
CA SER A 59 -35.04 -35.78 27.71
C SER A 59 -34.28 -36.02 29.01
N CYS A 60 -34.98 -36.05 30.15
CA CYS A 60 -34.37 -36.31 31.45
C CYS A 60 -33.67 -37.68 31.50
N GLN A 61 -34.22 -38.70 30.83
CA GLN A 61 -33.58 -40.01 30.75
C GLN A 61 -32.26 -39.97 29.96
N VAL A 62 -32.23 -39.23 28.84
CA VAL A 62 -31.00 -39.04 28.05
C VAL A 62 -29.95 -38.27 28.85
N GLU A 63 -30.36 -37.21 29.53
CA GLU A 63 -29.48 -36.42 30.39
C GLU A 63 -28.92 -37.25 31.56
N LEU A 64 -29.74 -38.12 32.15
CA LEU A 64 -29.31 -39.03 33.21
C LEU A 64 -28.25 -40.03 32.72
N GLU A 65 -28.44 -40.64 31.56
CA GLU A 65 -27.46 -41.57 30.99
C GLU A 65 -26.17 -40.86 30.55
N ALA A 66 -26.28 -39.62 30.05
CA ALA A 66 -25.13 -38.78 29.78
C ALA A 66 -24.35 -38.45 31.08
N ALA A 67 -25.05 -38.08 32.15
CA ALA A 67 -24.44 -37.79 33.44
C ALA A 67 -23.76 -39.03 34.05
N LYS A 68 -24.39 -40.21 33.97
CA LYS A 68 -23.77 -41.48 34.40
C LYS A 68 -22.49 -41.79 33.63
N SER A 69 -22.53 -41.62 32.30
CA SER A 69 -21.36 -41.84 31.44
C SER A 69 -20.23 -40.87 31.81
N GLU A 70 -20.56 -39.62 32.12
CA GLU A 70 -19.60 -38.62 32.55
C GLU A 70 -18.98 -38.97 33.91
N ILE A 71 -19.79 -39.36 34.90
CA ILE A 71 -19.32 -39.85 36.20
C ILE A 71 -18.34 -41.03 36.04
N GLN A 72 -18.64 -41.97 35.15
CA GLN A 72 -17.77 -43.12 34.88
C GLN A 72 -16.43 -42.70 34.25
N LYS A 73 -16.43 -41.70 33.35
CA LYS A 73 -15.19 -41.12 32.83
C LYS A 73 -14.36 -40.50 33.96
N TRP A 74 -14.99 -39.71 34.84
CA TRP A 74 -14.30 -39.11 35.99
C TRP A 74 -13.69 -40.19 36.90
N HIS A 75 -14.43 -41.24 37.23
CA HIS A 75 -13.89 -42.37 38.00
C HIS A 75 -12.66 -43.01 37.34
N SER A 76 -12.71 -43.23 36.03
CA SER A 76 -11.58 -43.80 35.27
C SER A 76 -10.37 -42.88 35.28
N ALA A 77 -10.60 -41.56 35.14
CA ALA A 77 -9.55 -40.56 35.20
C ALA A 77 -8.87 -40.52 36.59
N PHE A 78 -9.65 -40.56 37.68
CA PHE A 78 -9.10 -40.56 39.03
C PHE A 78 -8.32 -41.84 39.36
N GLN A 79 -8.74 -43.00 38.84
CA GLN A 79 -7.98 -44.26 38.99
C GLN A 79 -6.64 -44.23 38.25
N SER A 80 -6.50 -43.42 37.19
CA SER A 80 -5.25 -43.27 36.46
C SER A 80 -4.25 -42.33 37.12
N ILE A 81 -4.64 -41.61 38.18
CA ILE A 81 -3.76 -40.67 38.88
C ILE A 81 -2.71 -41.44 39.68
N PRO A 82 -1.40 -41.21 39.45
CA PRO A 82 -0.31 -41.93 40.13
C PRO A 82 -0.29 -41.80 41.67
N ALA A 83 -1.01 -40.82 42.21
CA ALA A 83 -1.08 -40.51 43.63
C ALA A 83 -2.08 -41.37 44.43
N VAL A 84 -2.90 -42.20 43.77
CA VAL A 84 -3.91 -43.03 44.45
C VAL A 84 -3.49 -44.51 44.41
N PRO A 85 -3.39 -45.20 45.57
CA PRO A 85 -3.12 -46.64 45.60
C PRO A 85 -4.20 -47.42 44.82
N ALA A 86 -3.79 -48.42 44.04
CA ALA A 86 -4.71 -49.23 43.25
C ALA A 86 -5.74 -49.93 44.17
N GLY A 87 -7.03 -49.59 44.01
CA GLY A 87 -8.14 -50.23 44.71
C GLY A 87 -8.81 -49.43 45.83
N THR A 88 -8.33 -48.24 46.17
CA THR A 88 -9.02 -47.33 47.13
C THR A 88 -9.73 -46.18 46.41
N ASN A 89 -10.90 -45.78 46.94
CA ASN A 89 -11.60 -44.60 46.44
C ASN A 89 -10.77 -43.36 46.79
N PRO A 90 -10.45 -42.46 45.82
CA PRO A 90 -9.61 -41.31 46.09
C PRO A 90 -10.25 -40.40 47.13
N ASP A 91 -9.51 -40.08 48.20
CA ASP A 91 -9.93 -39.06 49.15
C ASP A 91 -9.97 -37.68 48.46
N PRO A 92 -11.11 -36.96 48.47
CA PRO A 92 -11.26 -35.67 47.79
C PRO A 92 -10.21 -34.63 48.21
N VAL A 93 -9.82 -34.61 49.49
CA VAL A 93 -8.82 -33.65 50.00
C VAL A 93 -7.44 -33.95 49.42
N SER A 94 -7.07 -35.22 49.36
CA SER A 94 -5.81 -35.68 48.77
C SER A 94 -5.71 -35.37 47.26
N VAL A 95 -6.79 -35.55 46.52
CA VAL A 95 -6.87 -35.22 45.08
C VAL A 95 -6.74 -33.70 44.86
N VAL A 96 -7.46 -32.89 45.63
CA VAL A 96 -7.38 -31.43 45.56
C VAL A 96 -5.98 -30.94 45.91
N SER A 97 -5.34 -31.51 46.93
CA SER A 97 -3.95 -31.20 47.28
C SER A 97 -2.98 -31.53 46.14
N TYR A 98 -3.11 -32.71 45.53
CA TYR A 98 -2.31 -33.11 44.37
C TYR A 98 -2.50 -32.18 43.18
N LEU A 99 -3.75 -31.82 42.84
CA LEU A 99 -4.05 -30.89 41.76
C LEU A 99 -3.46 -29.50 42.02
N ASN A 100 -3.54 -29.00 43.24
CA ASN A 100 -2.94 -27.72 43.62
C ASN A 100 -1.41 -27.75 43.51
N ASN A 101 -0.77 -28.85 43.94
CA ASN A 101 0.68 -29.04 43.81
C ASN A 101 1.09 -29.18 42.34
N LEU A 102 0.29 -29.88 41.53
CA LEU A 102 0.55 -30.02 40.10
C LEU A 102 0.43 -28.67 39.41
N LYS A 103 -0.61 -27.89 39.73
CA LYS A 103 -0.84 -26.54 39.19
C LYS A 103 0.28 -25.58 39.58
N SER A 104 0.75 -25.59 40.83
CA SER A 104 1.87 -24.75 41.26
C SER A 104 3.19 -25.18 40.61
N SER A 105 3.41 -26.49 40.42
CA SER A 105 4.57 -27.00 39.70
C SER A 105 4.55 -26.63 38.21
N GLU A 106 3.37 -26.67 37.57
CA GLU A 106 3.16 -26.25 36.19
C GLU A 106 3.46 -24.76 36.02
N GLU A 107 2.95 -23.92 36.92
CA GLU A 107 3.18 -22.47 36.91
C GLU A 107 4.66 -22.14 37.12
N SER A 108 5.34 -22.82 38.04
CA SER A 108 6.78 -22.68 38.26
C SER A 108 7.60 -23.07 37.04
N LEU A 109 7.29 -24.21 36.40
CA LEU A 109 7.98 -24.66 35.19
C LEU A 109 7.74 -23.69 34.02
N ARG A 110 6.53 -23.16 33.89
CA ARG A 110 6.19 -22.15 32.88
C ARG A 110 6.99 -20.87 33.08
N GLU A 111 7.14 -20.40 34.32
CA GLU A 111 7.95 -19.22 34.61
C GLU A 111 9.45 -19.45 34.30
N GLN A 112 9.98 -20.63 34.64
CA GLN A 112 11.36 -21.01 34.31
C GLN A 112 11.59 -21.08 32.80
N LEU A 113 10.62 -21.61 32.03
CA LEU A 113 10.67 -21.65 30.57
C LEU A 113 10.70 -20.24 29.98
N GLU A 114 9.86 -19.33 30.46
CA GLU A 114 9.85 -17.94 29.98
C GLU A 114 11.15 -17.19 30.34
N LYS A 115 11.71 -17.43 31.52
CA LYS A 115 13.05 -16.93 31.90
C LYS A 115 14.15 -17.51 31.02
N ALA A 116 14.05 -18.77 30.62
CA ALA A 116 15.02 -19.41 29.71
C ALA A 116 14.93 -18.81 28.30
N LYS A 117 13.72 -18.68 27.74
CA LYS A 117 13.49 -18.06 26.42
C LYS A 117 14.01 -16.63 26.35
N LYS A 118 13.76 -15.82 27.39
CA LYS A 118 14.29 -14.44 27.47
C LYS A 118 15.82 -14.40 27.48
N ARG A 119 16.47 -15.34 28.20
CA ARG A 119 17.93 -15.47 28.21
C ARG A 119 18.47 -15.92 26.86
N GLU A 120 17.84 -16.90 26.23
CA GLU A 120 18.21 -17.37 24.89
C GLU A 120 18.13 -16.24 23.86
N ALA A 121 17.02 -15.48 23.85
CA ALA A 121 16.86 -14.31 22.98
C ALA A 121 17.97 -13.26 23.21
N ALA A 122 18.34 -12.99 24.46
CA ALA A 122 19.45 -12.09 24.78
C ALA A 122 20.80 -12.64 24.29
N PHE A 123 21.03 -13.95 24.34
CA PHE A 123 22.24 -14.57 23.79
C PHE A 123 22.28 -14.48 22.26
N ILE A 124 21.17 -14.70 21.56
CA ILE A 124 21.11 -14.56 20.10
C ILE A 124 21.52 -13.15 19.68
N VAL A 125 20.97 -12.12 20.34
CA VAL A 125 21.30 -10.71 20.04
C VAL A 125 22.77 -10.40 20.32
N THR A 126 23.31 -10.86 21.45
CA THR A 126 24.72 -10.62 21.79
C THR A 126 25.68 -11.38 20.87
N PHE A 127 25.32 -12.59 20.45
CA PHE A 127 26.07 -13.37 19.47
C PHE A 127 26.08 -12.68 18.10
N ALA A 128 24.93 -12.26 17.59
CA ALA A 128 24.83 -11.52 16.34
C ALA A 128 25.68 -10.23 16.35
N LYS A 129 25.66 -9.48 17.46
CA LYS A 129 26.49 -8.28 17.62
C LYS A 129 27.99 -8.60 17.62
N ARG A 130 28.39 -9.69 18.28
CA ARG A 130 29.79 -10.17 18.29
C ARG A 130 30.24 -10.65 16.91
N GLU A 131 29.38 -11.34 16.17
CA GLU A 131 29.68 -11.76 14.80
C GLU A 131 29.85 -10.56 13.86
N GLN A 132 29.02 -9.53 14.01
CA GLN A 132 29.16 -8.28 13.29
C GLN A 132 30.51 -7.61 13.61
N GLU A 133 30.85 -7.46 14.89
CA GLU A 133 32.13 -6.88 15.33
C GLU A 133 33.33 -7.67 14.76
N ILE A 134 33.26 -9.01 14.77
CA ILE A 134 34.28 -9.87 14.15
C ILE A 134 34.38 -9.60 12.64
N ALA A 135 33.26 -9.41 11.94
CA ALA A 135 33.25 -9.13 10.50
C ALA A 135 33.91 -7.76 10.19
N GLU A 136 33.60 -6.74 10.99
CA GLU A 136 34.16 -5.39 10.89
C GLU A 136 35.67 -5.39 11.18
N LEU A 137 36.12 -6.09 12.23
CA LEU A 137 37.54 -6.28 12.53
C LEU A 137 38.25 -7.04 11.40
N LYS A 138 37.62 -8.08 10.83
CA LYS A 138 38.16 -8.81 9.67
C LYS A 138 38.32 -7.90 8.45
N SER A 139 37.39 -6.98 8.17
CA SER A 139 37.57 -6.01 7.09
C SER A 139 38.69 -5.02 7.39
N ALA A 140 38.74 -4.45 8.60
CA ALA A 140 39.79 -3.52 8.98
C ALA A 140 41.19 -4.15 8.86
N VAL A 141 41.34 -5.42 9.25
CA VAL A 141 42.59 -6.17 9.07
C VAL A 141 42.93 -6.37 7.59
N ARG A 142 41.95 -6.66 6.72
CA ARG A 142 42.21 -6.75 5.27
C ARG A 142 42.67 -5.41 4.72
N ASP A 143 42.02 -4.31 5.09
CA ASP A 143 42.34 -2.98 4.59
C ASP A 143 43.73 -2.55 5.07
N LEU A 144 44.04 -2.69 6.36
CA LEU A 144 45.38 -2.43 6.89
C LEU A 144 46.45 -3.29 6.20
N LYS A 145 46.16 -4.58 5.94
CA LYS A 145 47.07 -5.47 5.21
C LYS A 145 47.29 -5.00 3.76
N THR A 146 46.30 -4.37 3.13
CA THR A 146 46.50 -3.76 1.80
C THR A 146 47.33 -2.48 1.87
N GLN A 147 47.12 -1.63 2.88
CA GLN A 147 47.87 -0.38 3.07
C GLN A 147 49.35 -0.64 3.41
N LEU A 148 49.64 -1.67 4.21
CA LEU A 148 51.00 -2.03 4.61
C LEU A 148 51.79 -2.75 3.50
N ARG A 149 51.16 -3.04 2.35
CA ARG A 149 51.80 -3.80 1.28
C ARG A 149 52.82 -2.92 0.54
N PRO A 150 54.10 -3.33 0.42
CA PRO A 150 55.08 -2.59 -0.36
C PRO A 150 54.65 -2.42 -1.83
N PRO A 151 54.96 -1.30 -2.51
CA PRO A 151 54.59 -1.07 -3.91
C PRO A 151 55.02 -2.19 -4.88
N SER A 152 56.14 -2.86 -4.60
CA SER A 152 56.63 -4.03 -5.35
C SER A 152 55.74 -5.26 -5.20
N MET A 153 55.22 -5.51 -4.00
CA MET A 153 54.27 -6.59 -3.72
C MET A 153 52.87 -6.28 -4.26
N GLN A 154 52.49 -5.02 -4.37
CA GLN A 154 51.21 -4.60 -4.96
C GLN A 154 51.21 -4.85 -6.47
N ARG A 155 52.31 -4.48 -7.17
CA ARG A 155 52.51 -4.79 -8.59
C ARG A 155 52.54 -6.31 -8.87
N ARG A 156 53.23 -7.09 -8.01
CA ARG A 156 53.18 -8.56 -8.06
C ARG A 156 51.78 -9.09 -7.75
N SER A 157 51.01 -8.46 -6.88
CA SER A 157 49.61 -8.84 -6.62
C SER A 157 48.70 -8.60 -7.81
N TYR A 158 48.90 -7.53 -8.57
CA TYR A 158 48.15 -7.31 -9.81
C TYR A 158 48.53 -8.36 -10.86
N MET A 159 49.80 -8.72 -10.96
CA MET A 159 50.26 -9.78 -11.87
C MET A 159 49.80 -11.18 -11.43
N ASP A 160 49.84 -11.47 -10.12
CA ASP A 160 49.27 -12.67 -9.51
C ASP A 160 47.75 -12.67 -9.66
N LEU A 161 47.07 -11.52 -9.56
CA LEU A 161 45.64 -11.43 -9.81
C LEU A 161 45.36 -11.71 -11.30
N THR A 162 46.15 -11.19 -12.24
CA THR A 162 46.01 -11.52 -13.67
C THR A 162 46.29 -13.00 -13.94
N LEU A 163 47.34 -13.57 -13.37
CA LEU A 163 47.67 -14.99 -13.49
C LEU A 163 46.64 -15.87 -12.80
N LYS A 164 46.15 -15.46 -11.62
CA LYS A 164 45.13 -16.17 -10.85
C LYS A 164 43.77 -15.99 -11.48
N THR A 165 43.42 -14.88 -12.12
CA THR A 165 42.25 -14.77 -13.00
C THR A 165 42.40 -15.71 -14.18
N ARG A 166 43.58 -15.79 -14.81
CA ARG A 166 43.87 -16.78 -15.85
C ARG A 166 43.86 -18.24 -15.36
N ARG A 167 44.09 -18.49 -14.06
CA ARG A 167 44.05 -19.82 -13.40
C ARG A 167 42.71 -20.16 -12.71
N LEU A 168 41.94 -19.14 -12.32
CA LEU A 168 40.60 -19.17 -11.70
C LEU A 168 39.52 -19.24 -12.77
N LEU A 169 39.83 -18.84 -14.00
CA LEU A 169 39.27 -19.53 -15.16
C LEU A 169 39.76 -20.98 -15.05
N LEU A 170 38.98 -21.80 -14.37
CA LEU A 170 39.06 -23.26 -14.40
C LEU A 170 39.27 -23.70 -15.86
N ASP A 171 39.97 -24.82 -16.09
CA ASP A 171 39.96 -25.48 -17.40
C ASP A 171 38.52 -25.43 -17.94
N PRO A 172 38.26 -24.87 -19.13
CA PRO A 172 36.91 -24.70 -19.66
C PRO A 172 36.05 -25.96 -19.53
N ALA A 173 36.66 -27.15 -19.65
CA ALA A 173 35.97 -28.43 -19.47
C ALA A 173 35.57 -28.70 -18.01
N ILE A 174 36.43 -28.35 -17.05
CA ILE A 174 36.14 -28.50 -15.61
C ILE A 174 35.05 -27.51 -15.19
N HIS A 175 35.09 -26.27 -15.68
CA HIS A 175 34.05 -25.27 -15.39
C HIS A 175 32.67 -25.70 -15.89
N GLU A 176 32.62 -26.28 -17.09
CA GLU A 176 31.40 -26.79 -17.69
C GLU A 176 30.80 -27.95 -16.87
N GLU A 177 31.62 -28.91 -16.43
CA GLU A 177 31.16 -30.00 -15.57
C GLU A 177 30.69 -29.53 -14.19
N PHE A 178 31.40 -28.57 -13.56
CA PHE A 178 30.93 -27.97 -12.31
C PHE A 178 29.60 -27.23 -12.48
N THR A 179 29.43 -26.52 -13.60
CA THR A 179 28.19 -25.79 -13.90
C THR A 179 27.04 -26.77 -14.15
N ARG A 180 27.28 -27.85 -14.90
CA ARG A 180 26.32 -28.92 -15.14
C ARG A 180 25.90 -29.60 -13.83
N LEU A 181 26.86 -29.98 -12.98
CA LEU A 181 26.59 -30.59 -11.67
C LEU A 181 25.82 -29.65 -10.75
N LYS A 182 26.20 -28.37 -10.71
CA LYS A 182 25.49 -27.36 -9.93
C LYS A 182 24.03 -27.23 -10.39
N ASN A 183 23.80 -27.11 -11.70
CA ASN A 183 22.45 -27.03 -12.26
C ASN A 183 21.62 -28.30 -11.97
N LEU A 184 22.24 -29.48 -12.05
CA LEU A 184 21.57 -30.75 -11.73
C LEU A 184 21.21 -30.84 -10.24
N VAL A 185 22.08 -30.38 -9.34
CA VAL A 185 21.80 -30.31 -7.90
C VAL A 185 20.65 -29.33 -7.64
N GLU A 186 20.69 -28.13 -8.22
CA GLU A 186 19.61 -27.14 -8.09
C GLU A 186 18.26 -27.67 -8.62
N GLU A 187 18.27 -28.40 -9.74
CA GLU A 187 17.07 -29.05 -10.30
C GLU A 187 16.51 -30.12 -9.35
N LYS A 188 17.38 -30.97 -8.79
CA LYS A 188 16.95 -32.01 -7.85
C LYS A 188 16.47 -31.43 -6.52
N GLU A 189 17.12 -30.40 -6.00
CA GLU A 189 16.68 -29.67 -4.80
C GLU A 189 15.30 -29.03 -5.02
N LYS A 190 15.08 -28.41 -6.19
CA LYS A 190 13.77 -27.90 -6.58
C LYS A 190 12.73 -29.02 -6.64
N LYS A 191 13.06 -30.18 -7.22
CA LYS A 191 12.15 -31.34 -7.28
C LYS A 191 11.83 -31.90 -5.90
N ILE A 192 12.81 -31.98 -5.00
CA ILE A 192 12.63 -32.39 -3.61
C ILE A 192 11.67 -31.42 -2.92
N LYS A 193 11.89 -30.12 -3.07
CA LYS A 193 11.02 -29.09 -2.51
C LYS A 193 9.59 -29.19 -3.04
N GLU A 194 9.41 -29.33 -4.36
CA GLU A 194 8.10 -29.56 -4.97
C GLU A 194 7.40 -30.81 -4.42
N LEU A 195 8.12 -31.93 -4.27
CA LEU A 195 7.55 -33.16 -3.72
C LEU A 195 7.23 -33.04 -2.23
N GLN A 196 8.06 -32.36 -1.44
CA GLN A 196 7.79 -32.04 -0.04
C GLN A 196 6.56 -31.14 0.09
N ASP A 197 6.45 -30.11 -0.74
CA ASP A 197 5.30 -29.20 -0.79
C ASP A 197 4.03 -29.95 -1.21
N ASN A 198 4.11 -30.87 -2.17
CA ASN A 198 2.99 -31.72 -2.57
C ASN A 198 2.56 -32.67 -1.43
N VAL A 199 3.49 -33.28 -0.71
CA VAL A 199 3.17 -34.12 0.46
C VAL A 199 2.54 -33.29 1.58
N ALA A 200 3.04 -32.07 1.81
CA ALA A 200 2.44 -31.14 2.76
C ALA A 200 1.02 -30.71 2.32
N ALA A 201 0.82 -30.49 1.03
CA ALA A 201 -0.47 -30.14 0.44
C ALA A 201 -1.48 -31.31 0.46
N VAL A 202 -1.04 -32.56 0.35
CA VAL A 202 -1.94 -33.73 0.47
C VAL A 202 -2.40 -33.93 1.92
N ASN A 203 -1.58 -33.54 2.90
CA ASN A 203 -1.97 -33.49 4.32
C ASN A 203 -2.77 -32.23 4.70
N PHE A 204 -2.90 -31.29 3.76
CA PHE A 204 -3.64 -30.06 3.96
C PHE A 204 -5.14 -30.32 3.79
N THR A 205 -5.89 -30.12 4.86
CA THR A 205 -7.35 -30.02 4.79
C THR A 205 -7.75 -28.55 4.93
N PRO A 206 -8.62 -28.02 4.05
CA PRO A 206 -9.15 -26.65 4.16
C PRO A 206 -9.85 -26.38 5.51
N SER A 207 -10.28 -27.44 6.20
CA SER A 207 -10.92 -27.41 7.51
C SER A 207 -9.93 -27.31 8.68
N SER A 208 -8.65 -27.65 8.48
CA SER A 208 -7.63 -27.56 9.53
C SER A 208 -7.38 -26.11 9.97
N LYS A 209 -6.95 -25.91 11.22
CA LYS A 209 -6.65 -24.57 11.76
C LYS A 209 -5.59 -23.84 10.92
N LEU A 210 -4.55 -24.57 10.48
CA LEU A 210 -3.52 -24.03 9.59
C LEU A 210 -4.08 -23.72 8.20
N GLY A 211 -4.96 -24.58 7.66
CA GLY A 211 -5.58 -24.35 6.36
C GLY A 211 -6.53 -23.17 6.31
N LYS A 212 -7.33 -22.96 7.36
CA LYS A 212 -8.18 -21.77 7.50
C LYS A 212 -7.34 -20.49 7.58
N MET A 213 -6.24 -20.51 8.33
CA MET A 213 -5.34 -19.37 8.47
C MET A 213 -4.64 -19.02 7.15
N LEU A 214 -4.17 -20.04 6.41
CA LEU A 214 -3.53 -19.84 5.12
C LEU A 214 -4.53 -19.31 4.08
N MET A 215 -5.74 -19.85 4.03
CA MET A 215 -6.80 -19.37 3.14
C MET A 215 -7.24 -17.94 3.46
N ALA A 216 -7.27 -17.57 4.74
CA ALA A 216 -7.48 -16.18 5.14
C ALA A 216 -6.34 -15.27 4.63
N LYS A 217 -5.09 -15.71 4.77
CA LYS A 217 -3.91 -14.98 4.26
C LYS A 217 -3.90 -14.88 2.72
N CYS A 218 -4.33 -15.91 2.02
CA CYS A 218 -4.46 -15.87 0.56
C CYS A 218 -5.55 -14.87 0.13
N ARG A 219 -6.70 -14.83 0.83
CA ARG A 219 -7.73 -13.81 0.57
C ARG A 219 -7.23 -12.39 0.80
N THR A 220 -6.54 -12.13 1.92
CA THR A 220 -6.00 -10.79 2.19
C THR A 220 -4.94 -10.38 1.16
N LEU A 221 -4.07 -11.30 0.74
CA LEU A 221 -3.09 -11.02 -0.32
C LEU A 221 -3.75 -10.81 -1.69
N GLN A 222 -4.86 -11.50 -1.97
CA GLN A 222 -5.64 -11.29 -3.18
C GLN A 222 -6.26 -9.89 -3.18
N GLU A 223 -6.87 -9.49 -2.07
CA GLU A 223 -7.45 -8.15 -1.87
C GLU A 223 -6.39 -7.04 -1.99
N GLU A 224 -5.22 -7.19 -1.35
CA GLU A 224 -4.11 -6.23 -1.50
C GLU A 224 -3.62 -6.13 -2.95
N ASN A 225 -3.51 -7.25 -3.67
CA ASN A 225 -3.08 -7.23 -5.06
C ASN A 225 -4.12 -6.57 -5.98
N GLU A 226 -5.40 -6.79 -5.73
CA GLU A 226 -6.50 -6.12 -6.43
C GLU A 226 -6.49 -4.61 -6.14
N GLU A 227 -6.23 -4.20 -4.90
CA GLU A 227 -6.11 -2.79 -4.50
C GLU A 227 -4.87 -2.13 -5.12
N ILE A 228 -3.73 -2.81 -5.15
CA ILE A 228 -2.51 -2.33 -5.85
C ILE A 228 -2.79 -2.20 -7.34
N GLY A 229 -3.49 -3.18 -7.95
CA GLY A 229 -3.88 -3.13 -9.35
C GLY A 229 -4.85 -1.97 -9.66
N ALA A 230 -5.80 -1.73 -8.77
CA ALA A 230 -6.72 -0.59 -8.84
C ALA A 230 -5.96 0.73 -8.72
N MET A 231 -5.11 0.90 -7.69
CA MET A 231 -4.30 2.11 -7.52
C MET A 231 -3.34 2.35 -8.69
N ALA A 232 -2.72 1.30 -9.24
CA ALA A 232 -1.81 1.43 -10.37
C ALA A 232 -2.53 1.82 -11.66
N SER A 233 -3.71 1.24 -11.92
CA SER A 233 -4.49 1.54 -13.11
C SER A 233 -5.20 2.88 -12.99
N GLU A 234 -5.90 3.14 -11.89
CA GLU A 234 -6.68 4.36 -11.66
C GLU A 234 -5.81 5.58 -11.45
N GLY A 235 -4.75 5.48 -10.64
CA GLY A 235 -3.86 6.61 -10.33
C GLY A 235 -3.14 7.13 -11.57
N LYS A 236 -2.61 6.23 -12.42
CA LYS A 236 -1.90 6.64 -13.63
C LYS A 236 -2.85 7.15 -14.71
N ILE A 237 -4.01 6.52 -14.87
CA ILE A 237 -5.04 6.97 -15.83
C ILE A 237 -5.56 8.36 -15.43
N HIS A 238 -5.81 8.61 -14.15
CA HIS A 238 -6.25 9.92 -13.67
C HIS A 238 -5.19 11.01 -13.88
N GLU A 239 -3.93 10.75 -13.53
CA GLU A 239 -2.82 11.68 -13.76
C GLU A 239 -2.66 12.04 -15.24
N LEU A 240 -2.72 11.05 -16.13
CA LEU A 240 -2.66 11.26 -17.58
C LEU A 240 -3.89 12.04 -18.07
N GLY A 241 -5.08 11.75 -17.54
CA GLY A 241 -6.31 12.49 -17.83
C GLY A 241 -6.19 13.98 -17.50
N MET A 242 -5.62 14.32 -16.34
CA MET A 242 -5.36 15.71 -15.95
C MET A 242 -4.36 16.40 -16.90
N LYS A 243 -3.26 15.74 -17.25
CA LYS A 243 -2.28 16.27 -18.21
C LYS A 243 -2.90 16.52 -19.58
N ILE A 244 -3.73 15.60 -20.07
CA ILE A 244 -4.46 15.77 -21.33
C ILE A 244 -5.40 16.98 -21.27
N ALA A 245 -6.10 17.19 -20.16
CA ALA A 245 -7.00 18.34 -20.00
C ALA A 245 -6.24 19.68 -20.06
N VAL A 246 -5.08 19.77 -19.39
CA VAL A 246 -4.21 20.96 -19.44
C VAL A 246 -3.70 21.20 -20.86
N LEU A 247 -3.19 20.17 -21.54
CA LEU A 247 -2.70 20.29 -22.92
C LEU A 247 -3.80 20.70 -23.92
N LYS A 248 -5.04 20.23 -23.71
CA LYS A 248 -6.20 20.68 -24.52
C LYS A 248 -6.51 22.15 -24.30
N SER A 249 -6.46 22.62 -23.05
CA SER A 249 -6.65 24.04 -22.72
C SER A 249 -5.58 24.92 -23.39
N GLN A 250 -4.31 24.54 -23.26
CA GLN A 250 -3.19 25.25 -23.89
C GLN A 250 -3.28 25.26 -25.43
N ASN A 251 -3.68 24.15 -26.06
CA ASN A 251 -3.91 24.11 -27.51
C ASN A 251 -5.04 25.04 -27.95
N ASN A 252 -6.12 25.12 -27.18
CA ASN A 252 -7.22 26.04 -27.47
C ASN A 252 -6.77 27.49 -27.33
N GLU A 253 -5.97 27.80 -26.32
CA GLU A 253 -5.41 29.14 -26.14
C GLU A 253 -4.49 29.54 -27.31
N LEU A 254 -3.59 28.65 -27.74
CA LEU A 254 -2.75 28.89 -28.92
C LEU A 254 -3.59 29.12 -30.18
N ARG A 255 -4.65 28.33 -30.40
CA ARG A 255 -5.58 28.55 -31.53
C ARG A 255 -6.27 29.90 -31.46
N ASN A 256 -6.67 30.34 -30.27
CA ASN A 256 -7.27 31.66 -30.08
C ASN A 256 -6.26 32.77 -30.40
N GLN A 257 -5.03 32.66 -29.92
CA GLN A 257 -3.96 33.60 -30.21
C GLN A 257 -3.66 33.69 -31.71
N PHE A 258 -3.59 32.55 -32.41
CA PHE A 258 -3.44 32.54 -33.86
C PHE A 258 -4.61 33.21 -34.58
N ASN A 259 -5.84 33.01 -34.13
CA ASN A 259 -7.02 33.66 -34.70
C ASN A 259 -6.95 35.19 -34.55
N VAL A 260 -6.58 35.67 -33.36
CA VAL A 260 -6.38 37.10 -33.09
C VAL A 260 -5.29 37.67 -33.98
N LEU A 261 -4.14 36.97 -34.10
CA LEU A 261 -3.05 37.41 -34.96
C LEU A 261 -3.45 37.46 -36.44
N TYR A 262 -4.24 36.48 -36.89
CA TYR A 262 -4.74 36.45 -38.27
C TYR A 262 -5.63 37.65 -38.57
N LYS A 263 -6.54 38.01 -37.66
CA LYS A 263 -7.38 39.21 -37.78
C LYS A 263 -6.57 40.50 -37.77
N HIS A 264 -5.52 40.57 -36.94
CA HIS A 264 -4.62 41.71 -36.93
C HIS A 264 -3.87 41.85 -38.26
N MET A 265 -3.32 40.74 -38.78
CA MET A 265 -2.62 40.72 -40.07
C MET A 265 -3.54 41.17 -41.22
N ASP A 266 -4.79 40.71 -41.23
CA ASP A 266 -5.80 41.13 -42.21
C ASP A 266 -6.06 42.64 -42.13
N GLY A 267 -6.22 43.19 -40.91
CA GLY A 267 -6.34 44.63 -40.69
C GLY A 267 -5.17 45.43 -41.24
N VAL A 268 -3.93 45.01 -40.93
CA VAL A 268 -2.71 45.66 -41.43
C VAL A 268 -2.61 45.56 -42.96
N THR A 269 -3.01 44.44 -43.54
CA THR A 269 -3.02 44.26 -45.00
C THR A 269 -3.97 45.24 -45.66
N ASN A 270 -5.20 45.38 -45.13
CA ASN A 270 -6.18 46.36 -45.61
C ASN A 270 -5.68 47.81 -45.48
N ASP A 271 -4.99 48.15 -44.40
CA ASP A 271 -4.41 49.49 -44.20
C ASP A 271 -3.27 49.77 -45.19
N VAL A 272 -2.43 48.76 -45.50
CA VAL A 272 -1.39 48.86 -46.53
C VAL A 272 -2.00 49.05 -47.91
N GLU A 273 -3.05 48.31 -48.26
CA GLU A 273 -3.78 48.47 -49.53
C GLU A 273 -4.35 49.89 -49.66
N ARG A 274 -5.03 50.39 -48.62
CA ARG A 274 -5.56 51.77 -48.60
C ARG A 274 -4.44 52.82 -48.70
N SER A 275 -3.32 52.61 -48.01
CA SER A 275 -2.16 53.51 -48.08
C SER A 275 -1.55 53.52 -49.48
N ASN A 276 -1.43 52.37 -50.13
CA ASN A 276 -0.95 52.25 -51.51
C ASN A 276 -1.88 52.96 -52.49
N GLU A 277 -3.20 52.80 -52.37
CA GLU A 277 -4.19 53.54 -53.17
C GLU A 277 -4.01 55.06 -53.02
N MET A 278 -3.84 55.55 -51.79
CA MET A 278 -3.61 56.97 -51.52
C MET A 278 -2.30 57.47 -52.14
N VAL A 279 -1.22 56.68 -52.08
CA VAL A 279 0.05 57.02 -52.73
C VAL A 279 -0.11 57.11 -54.25
N SER A 280 -0.84 56.19 -54.88
CA SER A 280 -1.12 56.25 -56.32
C SER A 280 -1.88 57.53 -56.70
N ILE A 281 -2.90 57.93 -55.93
CA ILE A 281 -3.63 59.18 -56.16
C ILE A 281 -2.69 60.39 -56.04
N LEU A 282 -1.87 60.44 -54.99
CA LEU A 282 -0.92 61.54 -54.79
C LEU A 282 0.14 61.60 -55.90
N GLN A 283 0.57 60.46 -56.46
CA GLN A 283 1.46 60.41 -57.62
C GLN A 283 0.80 60.99 -58.87
N GLU A 284 -0.45 60.63 -59.15
CA GLU A 284 -1.23 61.21 -60.27
C GLU A 284 -1.39 62.73 -60.12
N GLU A 285 -1.72 63.21 -58.91
CA GLU A 285 -1.81 64.65 -58.64
C GLU A 285 -0.48 65.37 -58.80
N LEU A 286 0.62 64.75 -58.35
CA LEU A 286 1.96 65.30 -58.49
C LEU A 286 2.38 65.40 -59.96
N GLU A 287 2.14 64.35 -60.75
CA GLU A 287 2.40 64.35 -62.19
C GLU A 287 1.58 65.44 -62.92
N ALA A 288 0.32 65.60 -62.55
CA ALA A 288 -0.53 66.66 -63.09
C ALA A 288 0.00 68.06 -62.74
N LYS A 289 0.48 68.26 -61.50
CA LYS A 289 1.11 69.53 -61.08
C LYS A 289 2.44 69.77 -61.78
N ASP A 290 3.25 68.74 -61.99
CA ASP A 290 4.51 68.84 -62.73
C ASP A 290 4.30 69.21 -64.20
N LEU A 291 3.26 68.67 -64.84
CA LEU A 291 2.84 69.07 -66.19
C LEU A 291 2.42 70.53 -66.23
N GLU A 292 1.61 70.98 -65.27
CA GLU A 292 1.20 72.38 -65.18
C GLU A 292 2.39 73.32 -64.92
N LEU A 293 3.31 72.94 -64.03
CA LEU A 293 4.55 73.69 -63.79
C LEU A 293 5.40 73.78 -65.05
N ARG A 294 5.52 72.70 -65.83
CA ARG A 294 6.25 72.70 -67.11
C ARG A 294 5.61 73.67 -68.10
N ARG A 295 4.29 73.63 -68.24
CA ARG A 295 3.52 74.56 -69.07
C ARG A 295 3.72 76.02 -68.65
N LEU A 296 3.63 76.33 -67.35
CA LEU A 296 3.83 77.69 -66.84
C LEU A 296 5.27 78.18 -67.06
N LYS A 297 6.27 77.31 -66.90
CA LYS A 297 7.68 77.62 -67.22
C LYS A 297 7.88 77.94 -68.69
N GLU A 298 7.26 77.17 -69.59
CA GLU A 298 7.30 77.44 -71.04
C GLU A 298 6.69 78.82 -71.37
N ILE A 299 5.55 79.15 -70.76
CA ILE A 299 4.90 80.46 -70.93
C ILE A 299 5.78 81.60 -70.40
N LEU A 300 6.40 81.43 -69.22
CA LEU A 300 7.32 82.42 -68.66
C LEU A 300 8.54 82.63 -69.56
N SER A 301 9.16 81.56 -70.07
CA SER A 301 10.29 81.64 -70.99
C SER A 301 9.93 82.33 -72.31
N GLN A 302 8.73 82.10 -72.84
CA GLN A 302 8.23 82.83 -74.01
C GLN A 302 8.01 84.32 -73.71
N LYS A 303 7.52 84.65 -72.51
CA LYS A 303 7.32 86.04 -72.07
C LYS A 303 8.64 86.78 -71.86
N GLU A 304 9.62 86.12 -71.26
CA GLU A 304 11.00 86.62 -71.13
C GLU A 304 11.67 86.81 -72.50
N ALA A 305 11.40 85.95 -73.48
CA ALA A 305 11.87 86.15 -74.85
C ALA A 305 11.20 87.35 -75.56
N THR A 306 9.98 87.73 -75.17
CA THR A 306 9.32 88.95 -75.66
C THR A 306 9.70 90.23 -74.89
N GLU A 307 10.11 90.12 -73.63
CA GLU A 307 10.59 91.26 -72.80
C GLU A 307 12.12 91.47 -72.92
N GLY A 308 12.88 90.47 -73.39
CA GLY A 308 14.33 90.50 -73.56
C GLY A 308 14.86 91.26 -74.79
N SER A 309 14.06 92.13 -75.43
CA SER A 309 14.56 93.08 -76.44
C SER A 309 15.23 94.32 -75.83
N GLU A 310 15.26 94.48 -74.51
CA GLU A 310 16.02 95.55 -73.85
C GLU A 310 16.79 95.03 -72.62
N GLY A 311 18.12 95.10 -72.66
CA GLY A 311 18.95 95.10 -71.44
C GLY A 311 19.89 93.91 -71.27
N LYS A 312 21.11 94.07 -71.77
CA LYS A 312 22.28 93.21 -71.63
C LYS A 312 22.94 93.37 -70.24
N THR A 313 23.70 92.33 -69.84
CA THR A 313 25.00 92.27 -69.10
C THR A 313 25.10 91.71 -67.66
N VAL A 314 25.77 90.54 -67.59
CA VAL A 314 26.98 90.13 -66.82
C VAL A 314 27.03 90.31 -65.29
N GLU A 315 27.25 89.21 -64.52
CA GLU A 315 28.50 88.91 -63.78
C GLU A 315 28.39 87.62 -62.92
N GLU A 316 29.49 86.85 -62.94
CA GLU A 316 29.81 85.69 -62.09
C GLU A 316 29.96 86.08 -60.60
N ILE A 317 29.90 85.11 -59.67
CA ILE A 317 30.91 84.90 -58.62
C ILE A 317 30.62 83.59 -57.85
N ASP A 318 31.69 82.81 -57.67
CA ASP A 318 31.89 81.62 -56.84
C ASP A 318 31.45 81.72 -55.37
N LYS A 319 31.11 80.57 -54.76
CA LYS A 319 31.84 80.07 -53.58
C LYS A 319 31.57 78.60 -53.21
N ALA A 320 32.67 77.96 -52.85
CA ALA A 320 32.85 76.54 -52.55
C ALA A 320 32.36 76.09 -51.16
N GLY A 321 32.11 74.78 -51.07
CA GLY A 321 32.59 73.88 -50.01
C GLY A 321 31.87 73.92 -48.65
N ASN A 322 31.33 72.77 -48.22
CA ASN A 322 32.05 71.95 -47.24
C ASN A 322 31.46 70.54 -47.12
N ASP A 323 32.36 69.56 -47.02
CA ASP A 323 32.18 68.21 -46.52
C ASP A 323 31.48 68.17 -45.14
N MET A 324 30.75 67.09 -44.86
CA MET A 324 31.21 66.10 -43.86
C MET A 324 30.29 64.88 -43.80
N ASN A 325 30.98 63.76 -43.93
CA ASN A 325 30.59 62.37 -43.86
C ASN A 325 30.40 61.93 -42.39
N THR A 326 29.32 61.20 -42.06
CA THR A 326 29.28 60.24 -40.94
C THR A 326 28.26 59.16 -41.30
N ASP A 327 28.71 58.04 -41.85
CA ASP A 327 29.05 56.79 -41.13
C ASP A 327 27.80 55.92 -40.86
N SER A 328 27.76 54.79 -41.57
CA SER A 328 26.82 53.68 -41.38
C SER A 328 27.62 52.52 -40.81
N ASP A 329 27.15 51.88 -39.73
CA ASP A 329 26.68 50.48 -39.71
C ASP A 329 26.46 50.01 -38.22
N PRO A 330 26.04 48.78 -37.88
CA PRO A 330 24.73 48.55 -37.28
C PRO A 330 24.79 47.91 -35.86
N GLN A 331 23.75 48.11 -35.05
CA GLN A 331 23.59 47.44 -33.76
C GLN A 331 23.14 45.97 -33.94
N GLN A 332 24.01 45.04 -33.55
CA GLN A 332 23.63 43.66 -33.22
C GLN A 332 22.92 43.65 -31.86
N VAL A 333 21.66 43.21 -31.86
CA VAL A 333 20.88 42.90 -30.66
C VAL A 333 21.15 41.45 -30.29
N LYS A 334 21.76 41.24 -29.12
CA LYS A 334 21.92 39.92 -28.50
C LYS A 334 20.71 39.68 -27.59
N VAL A 335 19.89 38.70 -27.95
CA VAL A 335 18.73 38.24 -27.21
C VAL A 335 19.18 37.30 -26.08
N GLU A 336 18.71 37.58 -24.86
CA GLU A 336 18.67 36.64 -23.76
C GLU A 336 17.49 35.68 -23.95
N SER A 337 17.76 34.37 -23.87
CA SER A 337 16.91 33.32 -23.30
C SER A 337 17.73 32.09 -23.03
#